data_AF-A0A1X1ELV1-F1
#
_entry.id   AF-A0A1X1ELV1-F1
#
_cell.length_a   1.000
_cell.length_b   1.000
_cell.length_c   1.000
_cell.angle_alpha   90.00
_cell.angle_beta   90.00
_cell.angle_gamma   90.00
#
_symmetry.space_group_name_H-M   'P 1'
#
loop_
_entity.id
_entity.type
_entity.pdbx_description
1 polymer ?
#
loop_
_entity_poly.entity_id
_entity_poly.type
_entity_poly.pdbx_seq_one_letter_code
_entity_poly.pdbx_strand_id
1 'polypeptide(L)'
;MKNWLNRLLGKQPQQTISVVWDAELPSIYARLEQTYAQPHPLVEDNHVLENQPLGDSDETFWAPGALEGTMIYHFGVGSDDPGTDEILLALKQALAKPGMQTMQRLYHLINQDSPLYYIDDLMKAIAESPGLQADRLHNLVLSLCTQSPDHNAVKFAMALMAFFPGQRSVEVLQVLGRHDEFTLYAVVAMRSMLEPEQYAATWFAMAQRVNGWGRIHLMERIPDALNETMRQWLLREGFANSVMNEYTALNCALRGGLVDALATEYDDPLLLGAAEMLYVLINEGPVAGMSAYDDGGKACMLYLQSVLAHQPAHPLHYLTARNLGEWADNEKSLDTTTSSQLVAMSAEVLALAMWDEVTTQALAGEEGYVFNLAIEVCRLRQEDPFPDLFARQRDNPESMLWYQLMQTDDAVQASQVCFLAETQFDLREMASGPALSSGIGPKWAAQRNLDSVLQELKRFPEMGWPLLETALKSPVIRNRQMAINALEMWPFDSLAVHGPYIEECADAEPHKEVQERLKKLRDRLSSAS
;
A
#
# COMPACT_ATOMS: atom_id res chain seq x y z
N MET A 1 36.24 -14.63 -6.98
CA MET A 1 35.69 -13.49 -7.77
C MET A 1 36.72 -12.38 -8.07
N LYS A 2 37.53 -11.89 -7.12
CA LYS A 2 38.49 -10.78 -7.35
C LYS A 2 39.59 -10.99 -8.42
N ASN A 3 39.94 -12.22 -8.81
CA ASN A 3 41.06 -12.50 -9.71
C ASN A 3 40.74 -12.42 -11.22
N TRP A 4 39.48 -12.37 -11.63
CA TRP A 4 39.08 -12.30 -13.05
C TRP A 4 38.98 -10.85 -13.55
N LEU A 5 38.45 -9.94 -12.72
CA LEU A 5 38.31 -8.50 -13.00
C LEU A 5 39.66 -7.79 -13.24
N ASN A 6 40.73 -8.24 -12.59
CA ASN A 6 42.05 -7.61 -12.69
C ASN A 6 42.78 -7.82 -14.03
N ARG A 7 42.22 -8.57 -14.98
CA ARG A 7 42.91 -8.95 -16.23
C ARG A 7 42.61 -8.07 -17.46
N LEU A 8 41.76 -7.05 -17.37
CA LEU A 8 41.21 -6.40 -18.58
C LEU A 8 41.16 -4.87 -18.61
N LEU A 9 41.91 -4.14 -17.78
CA LEU A 9 41.99 -2.68 -17.90
C LEU A 9 42.92 -2.23 -19.03
N GLY A 10 42.49 -2.47 -20.27
CA GLY A 10 43.04 -1.87 -21.49
C GLY A 10 42.03 -0.91 -22.10
N LYS A 11 42.36 0.38 -22.20
CA LYS A 11 41.48 1.43 -22.75
C LYS A 11 41.00 1.06 -24.17
N GLN A 12 39.72 0.73 -24.32
CA GLN A 12 39.01 0.64 -25.60
C GLN A 12 37.96 1.75 -25.71
N PRO A 13 37.64 2.22 -26.94
CA PRO A 13 36.70 3.33 -27.16
C PRO A 13 35.29 3.00 -26.65
N GLN A 14 34.61 4.02 -26.11
CA GLN A 14 33.21 3.97 -25.67
C GLN A 14 32.32 3.48 -26.84
N GLN A 15 31.77 2.27 -26.71
CA GLN A 15 30.79 1.74 -27.65
C GLN A 15 29.42 2.33 -27.33
N THR A 16 28.78 2.95 -28.34
CA THR A 16 27.39 3.41 -28.27
C THR A 16 26.47 2.21 -28.40
N ILE A 17 25.64 1.95 -27.40
CA ILE A 17 24.59 0.93 -27.46
C ILE A 17 23.49 1.42 -28.39
N SER A 18 22.97 0.53 -29.24
CA SER A 18 21.81 0.85 -30.08
C SER A 18 20.59 1.03 -29.18
N VAL A 19 20.03 2.23 -29.17
CA VAL A 19 18.72 2.50 -28.55
C VAL A 19 17.66 1.72 -29.33
N VAL A 20 16.88 0.90 -28.63
CA VAL A 20 15.87 0.00 -29.20
C VAL A 20 14.47 0.22 -28.63
N TRP A 21 14.34 1.22 -27.77
CA TRP A 21 13.10 1.75 -27.24
C TRP A 21 12.79 3.10 -27.91
N ASP A 22 11.59 3.63 -27.64
CA ASP A 22 11.23 4.97 -28.11
C ASP A 22 12.12 6.02 -27.45
N ALA A 23 12.86 6.77 -28.27
CA ALA A 23 13.80 7.79 -27.81
C ALA A 23 13.10 9.04 -27.24
N GLU A 24 11.79 9.18 -27.44
CA GLU A 24 10.99 10.24 -26.82
C GLU A 24 10.65 9.92 -25.36
N LEU A 25 10.71 8.65 -24.95
CA LEU A 25 10.46 8.25 -23.57
C LEU A 25 11.65 8.65 -22.67
N PRO A 26 11.39 9.29 -21.51
CA PRO A 26 12.46 9.73 -20.62
C PRO A 26 13.11 8.54 -19.90
N SER A 27 14.42 8.64 -19.69
CA SER A 27 15.16 7.72 -18.81
C SER A 27 14.62 7.76 -17.38
N ILE A 28 14.37 6.58 -16.81
CA ILE A 28 13.95 6.44 -15.41
C ILE A 28 14.99 7.06 -14.48
N TYR A 29 16.27 6.73 -14.68
CA TYR A 29 17.36 7.27 -13.87
C TYR A 29 17.42 8.79 -13.94
N ALA A 30 17.33 9.38 -15.13
CA ALA A 30 17.42 10.83 -15.30
C ALA A 30 16.27 11.55 -14.59
N ARG A 31 15.08 10.94 -14.53
CA ARG A 31 13.93 11.46 -13.77
C ARG A 31 14.17 11.37 -12.26
N LEU A 32 14.60 10.22 -11.77
CA LEU A 32 14.85 10.03 -10.34
C LEU A 32 16.02 10.89 -9.83
N GLU A 33 17.06 11.08 -10.65
CA GLU A 33 18.22 11.93 -10.34
C GLU A 33 17.82 13.38 -10.05
N GLN A 34 16.81 13.92 -10.73
CA GLN A 34 16.31 15.29 -10.50
C GLN A 34 15.76 15.50 -9.09
N THR A 35 15.24 14.44 -8.46
CA THR A 35 14.66 14.48 -7.12
C THR A 35 15.57 13.86 -6.06
N TYR A 36 16.81 13.53 -6.43
CA TYR A 36 17.75 12.79 -5.59
C TYR A 36 18.08 13.52 -4.28
N ALA A 37 18.18 14.84 -4.31
CA ALA A 37 18.54 15.66 -3.15
C ALA A 37 17.39 15.89 -2.16
N GLN A 38 16.16 15.45 -2.47
CA GLN A 38 15.00 15.68 -1.62
C GLN A 38 14.88 14.61 -0.52
N PRO A 39 14.68 15.00 0.75
CA PRO A 39 14.66 14.06 1.87
C PRO A 39 13.30 13.38 2.10
N HIS A 40 12.21 13.93 1.55
CA HIS A 40 10.85 13.42 1.75
C HIS A 40 10.51 12.26 0.82
N PRO A 41 9.57 11.36 1.17
CA PRO A 41 9.10 10.32 0.27
C PRO A 41 8.65 10.82 -1.10
N LEU A 42 8.69 9.97 -2.13
CA LEU A 42 8.19 10.35 -3.45
C LEU A 42 6.68 10.54 -3.33
N VAL A 43 6.17 11.68 -3.81
CA VAL A 43 4.71 11.93 -3.85
C VAL A 43 4.05 10.82 -4.66
N GLU A 44 2.85 10.40 -4.26
CA GLU A 44 2.13 9.29 -4.93
C GLU A 44 1.98 9.50 -6.45
N ASP A 45 1.76 10.74 -6.90
CA ASP A 45 1.67 11.09 -8.33
C ASP A 45 3.01 10.96 -9.08
N ASN A 46 4.14 10.87 -8.38
CA ASN A 46 5.45 10.57 -8.97
C ASN A 46 5.72 9.06 -9.11
N HIS A 47 4.79 8.19 -8.72
CA HIS A 47 4.92 6.73 -8.87
C HIS A 47 4.63 6.20 -10.28
N VAL A 48 4.37 7.08 -11.25
CA VAL A 48 4.18 6.67 -12.63
C VAL A 48 5.47 6.88 -13.41
N LEU A 49 6.21 5.79 -13.60
CA LEU A 49 6.95 5.60 -14.83
C LEU A 49 5.92 5.77 -15.95
N GLU A 50 5.98 6.84 -16.74
CA GLU A 50 4.96 7.26 -17.74
C GLU A 50 4.45 6.14 -18.66
N ASN A 51 5.14 5.01 -18.73
CA ASN A 51 4.72 3.80 -19.42
C ASN A 51 3.55 3.06 -18.73
N GLN A 52 3.14 3.46 -17.52
CA GLN A 52 1.92 2.99 -16.84
C GLN A 52 1.01 4.18 -16.51
N PRO A 53 0.43 4.85 -17.53
CA PRO A 53 -0.49 5.93 -17.23
C PRO A 53 -1.60 5.37 -16.32
N LEU A 54 -1.77 5.98 -15.14
CA LEU A 54 -3.04 5.99 -14.39
C LEU A 54 -4.09 6.78 -15.20
N GLY A 55 -4.15 6.55 -16.51
CA GLY A 55 -5.05 7.21 -17.42
C GLY A 55 -6.47 6.70 -17.21
N ASP A 56 -7.42 7.33 -17.88
CA ASP A 56 -8.86 7.04 -17.84
C ASP A 56 -9.27 5.58 -18.19
N SER A 57 -8.34 4.63 -18.30
CA SER A 57 -8.61 3.21 -18.50
C SER A 57 -9.16 2.56 -17.22
N ASP A 58 -10.09 1.62 -17.40
CA ASP A 58 -10.63 0.80 -16.31
C ASP A 58 -9.67 -0.36 -15.92
N GLU A 59 -8.37 -0.24 -16.23
CA GLU A 59 -7.34 -1.27 -16.04
C GLU A 59 -6.64 -1.15 -14.67
N THR A 60 -6.32 -2.28 -14.04
CA THR A 60 -5.63 -2.33 -12.75
C THR A 60 -4.11 -2.42 -12.95
N PHE A 61 -3.36 -1.58 -12.24
CA PHE A 61 -1.90 -1.59 -12.22
C PHE A 61 -1.36 -2.04 -10.87
N TRP A 62 -0.17 -2.63 -10.88
CA TRP A 62 0.56 -2.91 -9.65
C TRP A 62 1.14 -1.62 -9.08
N ALA A 63 1.04 -1.41 -7.76
CA ALA A 63 1.83 -0.38 -7.10
C ALA A 63 3.33 -0.66 -7.30
N PRO A 64 4.20 0.35 -7.27
CA PRO A 64 5.65 0.16 -7.41
C PRO A 64 6.21 -0.91 -6.45
N GLY A 65 6.92 -1.89 -7.02
CA GLY A 65 7.50 -3.03 -6.31
C GLY A 65 6.49 -4.07 -5.83
N ALA A 66 5.19 -3.86 -6.04
CA ALA A 66 4.14 -4.75 -5.52
C ALA A 66 4.10 -6.11 -6.22
N LEU A 67 4.45 -6.17 -7.50
CA LEU A 67 4.51 -7.42 -8.24
C LEU A 67 5.54 -8.37 -7.61
N GLU A 68 6.80 -7.92 -7.50
CA GLU A 68 7.87 -8.71 -6.87
C GLU A 68 7.60 -8.96 -5.40
N GLY A 69 7.15 -7.94 -4.65
CA GLY A 69 6.80 -8.06 -3.25
C GLY A 69 5.75 -9.15 -3.02
N THR A 70 4.69 -9.16 -3.83
CA THR A 70 3.63 -10.16 -3.74
C THR A 70 4.12 -11.56 -4.10
N MET A 71 4.96 -11.70 -5.12
CA MET A 71 5.55 -13.00 -5.49
C MET A 71 6.40 -13.57 -4.34
N ILE A 72 7.24 -12.75 -3.72
CA ILE A 72 8.12 -13.16 -2.62
C ILE A 72 7.31 -13.59 -1.39
N TYR A 73 6.29 -12.81 -1.01
CA TYR A 73 5.55 -13.01 0.23
C TYR A 73 4.41 -14.04 0.13
N HIS A 74 3.73 -14.14 -1.01
CA HIS A 74 2.44 -14.86 -1.08
C HIS A 74 2.44 -16.07 -1.99
N PHE A 75 3.29 -16.11 -3.03
CA PHE A 75 3.27 -17.18 -4.04
C PHE A 75 4.54 -18.05 -4.04
N GLY A 76 5.65 -17.53 -3.52
CA GLY A 76 6.97 -18.13 -3.70
C GLY A 76 7.47 -17.98 -5.14
N VAL A 77 8.79 -17.86 -5.30
CA VAL A 77 9.41 -17.80 -6.64
C VAL A 77 9.64 -19.23 -7.14
N GLY A 78 8.71 -19.73 -7.96
CA GLY A 78 8.84 -21.04 -8.61
C GLY A 78 9.95 -21.05 -9.67
N SER A 79 10.69 -22.14 -9.78
CA SER A 79 11.86 -22.31 -10.66
C SER A 79 11.53 -22.85 -12.06
N ASP A 80 10.29 -22.72 -12.52
CA ASP A 80 9.88 -23.24 -13.83
C ASP A 80 10.21 -22.19 -14.92
N ASP A 81 11.50 -22.02 -15.25
CA ASP A 81 11.96 -21.03 -16.24
C ASP A 81 12.59 -21.65 -17.50
N PRO A 82 11.92 -21.55 -18.67
CA PRO A 82 12.54 -21.83 -19.98
C PRO A 82 13.36 -20.66 -20.57
N GLY A 83 13.45 -19.50 -19.90
CA GLY A 83 13.99 -18.25 -20.46
C GLY A 83 15.46 -17.91 -20.13
N THR A 84 16.02 -18.33 -19.00
CA THR A 84 17.39 -17.97 -18.55
C THR A 84 18.46 -18.24 -19.63
N ASP A 85 18.45 -19.43 -20.23
CA ASP A 85 19.41 -19.80 -21.29
C ASP A 85 19.25 -18.93 -22.54
N GLU A 86 18.01 -18.57 -22.89
CA GLU A 86 17.73 -17.72 -24.04
C GLU A 86 18.21 -16.29 -23.80
N ILE A 87 17.98 -15.74 -22.60
CA ILE A 87 18.46 -14.43 -22.19
C ILE A 87 19.99 -14.40 -22.18
N LEU A 88 20.65 -15.43 -21.62
CA LEU A 88 22.11 -15.54 -21.62
C LEU A 88 22.67 -15.58 -23.05
N LEU A 89 22.03 -16.33 -23.94
CA LEU A 89 22.43 -16.40 -25.35
C LEU A 89 22.27 -15.04 -26.04
N ALA A 90 21.13 -14.36 -25.84
CA ALA A 90 20.87 -13.03 -26.38
C ALA A 90 21.88 -12.00 -25.86
N LEU A 91 22.21 -12.04 -24.56
CA LEU A 91 23.23 -11.21 -23.93
C LEU A 91 24.60 -11.42 -24.58
N LYS A 92 25.04 -12.68 -24.73
CA LYS A 92 26.31 -13.02 -25.40
C LYS A 92 26.35 -12.48 -26.83
N GLN A 93 25.25 -12.62 -27.58
CA GLN A 93 25.15 -12.12 -28.95
C GLN A 93 25.24 -10.59 -29.01
N ALA A 94 24.51 -9.88 -28.14
CA ALA A 94 24.55 -8.43 -28.03
C ALA A 94 25.96 -7.91 -27.68
N LEU A 95 26.67 -8.59 -26.78
CA LEU A 95 28.03 -8.22 -26.39
C LEU A 95 29.08 -8.53 -27.47
N ALA A 96 28.93 -9.66 -28.18
CA ALA A 96 29.87 -10.06 -29.24
C ALA A 96 29.72 -9.19 -30.49
N LYS A 97 28.48 -8.93 -30.92
CA LYS A 97 28.13 -8.14 -32.11
C LYS A 97 27.02 -7.14 -31.77
N PRO A 98 27.38 -5.98 -31.18
CA PRO A 98 26.43 -4.93 -30.87
C PRO A 98 25.74 -4.43 -32.15
N GLY A 99 24.40 -4.42 -32.15
CA GLY A 99 23.60 -3.92 -33.26
C GLY A 99 22.11 -3.94 -32.92
N MET A 100 21.31 -3.29 -33.76
CA MET A 100 19.88 -3.07 -33.48
C MET A 100 19.10 -4.38 -33.26
N GLN A 101 19.32 -5.41 -34.08
CA GLN A 101 18.61 -6.69 -33.96
C GLN A 101 18.99 -7.47 -32.69
N THR A 102 20.28 -7.53 -32.34
CA THR A 102 20.74 -8.26 -31.15
C THR A 102 20.30 -7.55 -29.87
N MET A 103 20.32 -6.22 -29.86
CA MET A 103 19.80 -5.41 -28.76
C MET A 103 18.27 -5.52 -28.65
N GLN A 104 17.51 -5.46 -29.75
CA GLN A 104 16.05 -5.64 -29.73
C GLN A 104 15.65 -6.99 -29.14
N ARG A 105 16.36 -8.06 -29.53
CA ARG A 105 16.08 -9.40 -28.98
C ARG A 105 16.32 -9.47 -27.48
N LEU A 106 17.49 -9.00 -27.01
CA LEU A 106 17.79 -8.97 -25.58
C LEU A 106 16.77 -8.13 -24.83
N TYR A 107 16.49 -6.92 -25.32
CA TYR A 107 15.58 -5.97 -24.70
C TYR A 107 14.14 -6.49 -24.62
N HIS A 108 13.69 -7.21 -25.65
CA HIS A 108 12.39 -7.86 -25.63
C HIS A 108 12.32 -8.94 -24.55
N LEU A 109 13.29 -9.86 -24.53
CA LEU A 109 13.30 -10.98 -23.58
C LEU A 109 13.36 -10.51 -22.11
N ILE A 110 14.21 -9.53 -21.79
CA ILE A 110 14.34 -9.06 -20.40
C ILE A 110 13.11 -8.28 -19.91
N ASN A 111 12.25 -7.79 -20.81
CA ASN A 111 11.03 -7.05 -20.48
C ASN A 111 9.75 -7.90 -20.57
N GLN A 112 9.82 -9.17 -20.99
CA GLN A 112 8.64 -10.05 -21.07
C GLN A 112 8.07 -10.37 -19.69
N ASP A 113 8.95 -10.74 -18.75
CA ASP A 113 8.59 -11.14 -17.39
C ASP A 113 9.47 -10.42 -16.36
N SER A 114 9.03 -10.43 -15.09
CA SER A 114 9.83 -9.86 -13.99
C SER A 114 11.21 -10.54 -13.91
N PRO A 115 12.31 -9.77 -13.75
CA PRO A 115 13.64 -10.33 -13.53
C PRO A 115 13.72 -11.29 -12.34
N LEU A 116 12.81 -11.19 -11.37
CA LEU A 116 12.78 -12.07 -10.20
C LEU A 116 12.76 -13.56 -10.55
N TYR A 117 12.18 -13.95 -11.71
CA TYR A 117 12.11 -15.35 -12.15
C TYR A 117 13.44 -15.94 -12.59
N TYR A 118 14.31 -15.15 -13.21
CA TYR A 118 15.48 -15.66 -13.94
C TYR A 118 16.81 -15.06 -13.48
N ILE A 119 16.81 -13.96 -12.71
CA ILE A 119 18.02 -13.15 -12.51
C ILE A 119 19.11 -13.87 -11.71
N ASP A 120 18.75 -14.63 -10.69
CA ASP A 120 19.72 -15.36 -9.85
C ASP A 120 20.45 -16.45 -10.64
N ASP A 121 19.71 -17.22 -11.45
CA ASP A 121 20.27 -18.27 -12.29
C ASP A 121 21.05 -17.70 -13.47
N LEU A 122 20.57 -16.60 -14.06
CA LEU A 122 21.32 -15.86 -15.06
C LEU A 122 22.64 -15.33 -14.50
N MET A 123 22.65 -14.76 -13.28
CA MET A 123 23.87 -14.27 -12.65
C MET A 123 24.89 -15.40 -12.40
N LYS A 124 24.43 -16.57 -11.94
CA LYS A 124 25.29 -17.77 -11.82
C LYS A 124 25.85 -18.16 -13.19
N ALA A 125 25.01 -18.25 -14.21
CA ALA A 125 25.41 -18.65 -15.55
C ALA A 125 26.37 -17.65 -16.23
N ILE A 126 26.21 -16.34 -15.98
CA ILE A 126 27.16 -15.30 -16.42
C ILE A 126 28.52 -15.51 -15.77
N ALA A 127 28.56 -15.76 -14.45
CA ALA A 127 29.79 -15.96 -13.70
C ALA A 127 30.58 -17.20 -14.16
N GLU A 128 29.88 -18.24 -14.60
CA GLU A 128 30.47 -19.49 -15.11
C GLU A 128 30.79 -19.46 -16.60
N SER A 129 30.26 -18.48 -17.34
CA SER A 129 30.38 -18.45 -18.79
C SER A 129 31.75 -17.90 -19.26
N PRO A 130 32.59 -18.71 -19.92
CA PRO A 130 33.86 -18.23 -20.46
C PRO A 130 33.66 -17.26 -21.63
N GLY A 131 34.57 -16.29 -21.78
CA GLY A 131 34.64 -15.42 -22.96
C GLY A 131 33.73 -14.18 -22.97
N LEU A 132 32.98 -13.93 -21.90
CA LEU A 132 32.26 -12.66 -21.71
C LEU A 132 33.25 -11.51 -21.49
N GLN A 133 33.12 -10.44 -22.29
CA GLN A 133 33.96 -9.25 -22.17
C GLN A 133 33.42 -8.33 -21.07
N ALA A 134 34.08 -8.32 -19.91
CA ALA A 134 33.68 -7.56 -18.73
C ALA A 134 33.37 -6.08 -19.02
N ASP A 135 34.24 -5.40 -19.78
CA ASP A 135 34.07 -3.98 -20.10
C ASP A 135 32.81 -3.72 -20.96
N ARG A 136 32.49 -4.64 -21.89
CA ARG A 136 31.29 -4.52 -22.71
C ARG A 136 30.03 -4.77 -21.88
N LEU A 137 30.07 -5.76 -20.99
CA LEU A 137 28.97 -6.03 -20.08
C LEU A 137 28.73 -4.85 -19.14
N HIS A 138 29.80 -4.27 -18.58
CA HIS A 138 29.71 -3.08 -17.73
C HIS A 138 29.09 -1.89 -18.48
N ASN A 139 29.54 -1.61 -19.71
CA ASN A 139 28.99 -0.52 -20.53
C ASN A 139 27.50 -0.73 -20.85
N LEU A 140 27.11 -1.98 -21.15
CA LEU A 140 25.72 -2.35 -21.38
C LEU A 140 24.86 -2.13 -20.14
N VAL A 141 25.27 -2.69 -19.02
CA VAL A 141 24.58 -2.58 -17.73
C VAL A 141 24.42 -1.12 -17.31
N LEU A 142 25.51 -0.34 -17.36
CA LEU A 142 25.46 1.07 -16.99
C LEU A 142 24.51 1.87 -17.89
N SER A 143 24.49 1.58 -19.19
CA SER A 143 23.62 2.31 -20.12
C SER A 143 22.16 1.91 -19.95
N LEU A 144 21.84 0.63 -19.71
CA LEU A 144 20.47 0.22 -19.40
C LEU A 144 19.98 0.89 -18.13
N CYS A 145 20.75 0.89 -17.04
CA CYS A 145 20.36 1.58 -15.81
C CYS A 145 20.17 3.09 -15.98
N THR A 146 20.98 3.75 -16.82
CA THR A 146 20.99 5.22 -16.91
C THR A 146 20.16 5.79 -18.07
N GLN A 147 19.74 4.97 -19.03
CA GLN A 147 19.09 5.44 -20.26
C GLN A 147 17.76 4.75 -20.58
N SER A 148 17.48 3.56 -20.02
CA SER A 148 16.25 2.83 -20.34
C SER A 148 15.02 3.48 -19.69
N PRO A 149 13.88 3.53 -20.41
CA PRO A 149 12.58 3.92 -19.86
C PRO A 149 11.81 2.73 -19.25
N ASP A 150 12.30 1.48 -19.36
CA ASP A 150 11.56 0.29 -18.96
C ASP A 150 12.08 -0.30 -17.64
N HIS A 151 11.17 -0.52 -16.68
CA HIS A 151 11.54 -0.96 -15.34
C HIS A 151 12.25 -2.31 -15.32
N ASN A 152 11.83 -3.29 -16.12
CA ASN A 152 12.42 -4.62 -16.12
C ASN A 152 13.84 -4.59 -16.68
N ALA A 153 14.10 -3.82 -17.74
CA ALA A 153 15.45 -3.59 -18.25
C ALA A 153 16.37 -2.88 -17.23
N VAL A 154 15.83 -1.91 -16.48
CA VAL A 154 16.57 -1.25 -15.38
C VAL A 154 16.87 -2.23 -14.25
N LYS A 155 15.87 -2.97 -13.75
CA LYS A 155 16.01 -3.99 -12.70
C LYS A 155 17.02 -5.09 -13.08
N PHE A 156 16.92 -5.59 -14.30
CA PHE A 156 17.89 -6.53 -14.90
C PHE A 156 19.32 -5.99 -14.79
N ALA A 157 19.53 -4.76 -15.24
CA ALA A 157 20.84 -4.13 -15.22
C ALA A 157 21.33 -3.86 -13.79
N MET A 158 20.45 -3.44 -12.87
CA MET A 158 20.78 -3.20 -11.46
C MET A 158 21.29 -4.47 -10.78
N ALA A 159 20.67 -5.62 -11.02
CA ALA A 159 21.16 -6.89 -10.48
C ALA A 159 22.56 -7.23 -11.02
N LEU A 160 22.79 -7.04 -12.32
CA LEU A 160 24.10 -7.28 -12.95
C LEU A 160 25.17 -6.25 -12.52
N MET A 161 24.81 -5.09 -11.98
CA MET A 161 25.77 -4.14 -11.41
C MET A 161 26.59 -4.76 -10.27
N ALA A 162 26.09 -5.80 -9.59
CA ALA A 162 26.82 -6.57 -8.58
C ALA A 162 28.21 -7.04 -9.04
N PHE A 163 28.42 -7.26 -10.34
CA PHE A 163 29.72 -7.64 -10.92
C PHE A 163 30.73 -6.48 -10.98
N PHE A 164 30.28 -5.23 -10.84
CA PHE A 164 31.05 -4.02 -11.07
C PHE A 164 30.94 -3.04 -9.89
N PRO A 165 31.58 -3.33 -8.74
CA PRO A 165 31.43 -2.54 -7.49
C PRO A 165 32.20 -1.20 -7.52
N GLY A 166 32.22 -0.51 -8.67
CA GLY A 166 32.85 0.80 -8.80
C GLY A 166 31.98 1.93 -8.25
N GLN A 167 32.60 3.07 -7.96
CA GLN A 167 31.92 4.26 -7.43
C GLN A 167 30.70 4.66 -8.27
N ARG A 168 30.83 4.67 -9.61
CA ARG A 168 29.71 5.03 -10.50
C ARG A 168 28.52 4.07 -10.38
N SER A 169 28.76 2.77 -10.20
CA SER A 169 27.69 1.80 -10.02
C SER A 169 26.93 2.06 -8.72
N VAL A 170 27.66 2.35 -7.63
CA VAL A 170 27.06 2.71 -6.34
C VAL A 170 26.22 3.98 -6.46
N GLU A 171 26.74 5.03 -7.10
CA GLU A 171 25.99 6.28 -7.34
C GLU A 171 24.67 6.02 -8.09
N VAL A 172 24.71 5.17 -9.12
CA VAL A 172 23.51 4.84 -9.89
C VAL A 172 22.50 4.04 -9.07
N LEU A 173 22.96 3.05 -8.30
CA LEU A 173 22.09 2.26 -7.42
C LEU A 173 21.48 3.09 -6.29
N GLN A 174 22.20 4.09 -5.77
CA GLN A 174 21.67 5.02 -4.76
C GLN A 174 20.54 5.90 -5.30
N VAL A 175 20.63 6.34 -6.56
CA VAL A 175 19.57 7.12 -7.21
C VAL A 175 18.33 6.25 -7.44
N LEU A 176 18.51 5.08 -8.05
CA LEU A 176 17.39 4.19 -8.40
C LEU A 176 16.73 3.60 -7.15
N GLY A 177 17.53 3.17 -6.18
CA GLY A 177 17.10 2.49 -4.96
C GLY A 177 16.27 3.33 -3.98
N ARG A 178 16.02 4.59 -4.31
CA ARG A 178 15.13 5.51 -3.58
C ARG A 178 13.69 5.51 -4.09
N HIS A 179 13.37 4.61 -5.02
CA HIS A 179 12.02 4.38 -5.52
C HIS A 179 11.61 2.93 -5.21
N ASP A 180 10.39 2.72 -4.74
CA ASP A 180 9.89 1.41 -4.28
C ASP A 180 10.11 0.30 -5.33
N GLU A 181 9.82 0.59 -6.61
CA GLU A 181 10.05 -0.32 -7.77
C GLU A 181 11.47 -0.92 -7.86
N PHE A 182 12.49 -0.17 -7.46
CA PHE A 182 13.90 -0.54 -7.68
C PHE A 182 14.66 -0.84 -6.38
N THR A 183 14.04 -0.58 -5.23
CA THR A 183 14.69 -0.64 -3.92
C THR A 183 15.26 -2.03 -3.63
N LEU A 184 14.50 -3.09 -3.92
CA LEU A 184 14.92 -4.48 -3.75
C LEU A 184 16.25 -4.77 -4.46
N TYR A 185 16.33 -4.44 -5.75
CA TYR A 185 17.49 -4.69 -6.58
C TYR A 185 18.70 -3.86 -6.12
N ALA A 186 18.47 -2.60 -5.72
CA ALA A 186 19.51 -1.72 -5.21
C ALA A 186 20.11 -2.24 -3.88
N VAL A 187 19.26 -2.54 -2.89
CA VAL A 187 19.72 -2.95 -1.56
C VAL A 187 20.45 -4.29 -1.60
N VAL A 188 20.00 -5.23 -2.43
CA VAL A 188 20.65 -6.54 -2.63
C VAL A 188 22.03 -6.36 -3.25
N ALA A 189 22.15 -5.58 -4.33
CA ALA A 189 23.43 -5.33 -4.98
C ALA A 189 24.41 -4.63 -4.02
N MET A 190 23.99 -3.53 -3.39
CA MET A 190 24.84 -2.70 -2.53
C MET A 190 25.31 -3.40 -1.25
N ARG A 191 24.56 -4.37 -0.72
CA ARG A 191 24.97 -5.16 0.46
C ARG A 191 26.32 -5.85 0.27
N SER A 192 26.65 -6.24 -0.96
CA SER A 192 27.94 -6.87 -1.29
C SER A 192 29.03 -5.88 -1.71
N MET A 193 28.66 -4.65 -2.08
CA MET A 193 29.58 -3.63 -2.61
C MET A 193 30.14 -2.72 -1.53
N LEU A 194 29.36 -2.46 -0.48
CA LEU A 194 29.66 -1.44 0.52
C LEU A 194 30.18 -2.06 1.81
N GLU A 195 31.12 -1.36 2.45
CA GLU A 195 31.50 -1.67 3.82
C GLU A 195 30.33 -1.41 4.78
N PRO A 196 30.24 -2.10 5.94
CA PRO A 196 29.06 -2.06 6.82
C PRO A 196 28.56 -0.65 7.19
N GLU A 197 29.47 0.27 7.48
CA GLU A 197 29.14 1.66 7.83
C GLU A 197 28.55 2.44 6.64
N GLN A 198 29.11 2.25 5.43
CA GLN A 198 28.61 2.88 4.21
C GLN A 198 27.27 2.29 3.79
N TYR A 199 27.10 0.98 3.97
CA TYR A 199 25.83 0.30 3.76
C TYR A 199 24.77 0.86 4.70
N ALA A 200 25.07 1.01 6.00
CA ALA A 200 24.11 1.56 6.96
C ALA A 200 23.66 2.97 6.62
N ALA A 201 24.58 3.86 6.25
CA ALA A 201 24.25 5.22 5.82
C ALA A 201 23.40 5.22 4.54
N THR A 202 23.73 4.36 3.58
CA THR A 202 22.99 4.26 2.31
C THR A 202 21.59 3.69 2.51
N TRP A 203 21.47 2.62 3.30
CA TRP A 203 20.21 2.00 3.69
C TRP A 203 19.28 3.03 4.34
N PHE A 204 19.79 3.81 5.29
CA PHE A 204 19.00 4.80 6.01
C PHE A 204 18.50 5.90 5.07
N ALA A 205 19.36 6.41 4.20
CA ALA A 205 18.97 7.42 3.21
C ALA A 205 17.96 6.90 2.18
N MET A 206 17.92 5.59 1.91
CA MET A 206 16.85 4.98 1.10
C MET A 206 15.57 4.82 1.90
N ALA A 207 15.65 4.33 3.15
CA ALA A 207 14.50 4.06 4.01
C ALA A 207 13.69 5.31 4.34
N GLN A 208 14.34 6.47 4.45
CA GLN A 208 13.67 7.76 4.60
C GLN A 208 12.90 8.21 3.35
N ARG A 209 13.24 7.66 2.18
CA ARG A 209 12.73 8.09 0.87
C ARG A 209 11.61 7.21 0.32
N VAL A 210 11.53 5.97 0.75
CA VAL A 210 10.49 5.02 0.34
C VAL A 210 9.50 4.79 1.46
N ASN A 211 8.25 4.55 1.13
CA ASN A 211 7.20 4.29 2.11
C ASN A 211 6.28 3.13 1.72
N GLY A 212 6.57 2.34 0.68
CA GLY A 212 5.79 1.15 0.31
C GLY A 212 6.64 -0.12 0.29
N TRP A 213 6.55 -0.90 -0.79
CA TRP A 213 7.29 -2.16 -0.94
C TRP A 213 8.80 -2.01 -0.82
N GLY A 214 9.37 -0.87 -1.22
CA GLY A 214 10.78 -0.58 -0.99
C GLY A 214 11.13 -0.51 0.49
N ARG A 215 10.28 0.11 1.32
CA ARG A 215 10.47 0.15 2.77
C ARG A 215 10.41 -1.25 3.37
N ILE A 216 9.45 -2.07 2.94
CA ILE A 216 9.35 -3.48 3.35
C ILE A 216 10.66 -4.22 3.07
N HIS A 217 11.18 -4.15 1.84
CA HIS A 217 12.44 -4.80 1.45
C HIS A 217 13.66 -4.29 2.22
N LEU A 218 13.69 -3.01 2.60
CA LEU A 218 14.73 -2.43 3.44
C LEU A 218 14.65 -2.95 4.88
N MET A 219 13.46 -3.09 5.46
CA MET A 219 13.30 -3.58 6.83
C MET A 219 13.79 -5.03 7.00
N GLU A 220 13.64 -5.88 5.99
CA GLU A 220 14.21 -7.23 5.97
C GLU A 220 15.74 -7.26 5.88
N ARG A 221 16.36 -6.14 5.49
CA ARG A 221 17.79 -6.01 5.22
C ARG A 221 18.43 -4.91 6.08
N ILE A 222 17.88 -4.69 7.27
CA ILE A 222 18.42 -3.72 8.24
C ILE A 222 19.90 -4.01 8.51
N PRO A 223 20.79 -2.99 8.46
CA PRO A 223 22.20 -3.12 8.81
C PRO A 223 22.41 -3.73 10.19
N ASP A 224 23.43 -4.57 10.35
CA ASP A 224 23.69 -5.27 11.63
C ASP A 224 23.91 -4.28 12.79
N ALA A 225 24.64 -3.20 12.52
CA ALA A 225 24.85 -2.10 13.44
C ALA A 225 24.05 -0.87 13.03
N LEU A 226 23.27 -0.35 13.98
CA LEU A 226 22.53 0.92 13.87
C LEU A 226 23.07 1.92 14.87
N ASN A 227 23.26 3.16 14.42
CA ASN A 227 23.55 4.27 15.32
C ASN A 227 22.26 4.78 15.98
N GLU A 228 22.42 5.69 16.95
CA GLU A 228 21.30 6.20 17.73
C GLU A 228 20.25 6.89 16.85
N THR A 229 20.68 7.73 15.91
CA THR A 229 19.76 8.42 14.99
C THR A 229 18.87 7.46 14.20
N MET A 230 19.44 6.34 13.72
CA MET A 230 18.67 5.32 13.00
C MET A 230 17.66 4.61 13.91
N ARG A 231 18.05 4.27 15.15
CA ARG A 231 17.16 3.64 16.13
C ARG A 231 15.99 4.56 16.48
N GLN A 232 16.28 5.82 16.78
CA GLN A 232 15.28 6.82 17.13
C GLN A 232 14.31 7.10 15.96
N TRP A 233 14.81 7.07 14.72
CA TRP A 233 13.96 7.16 13.53
C TRP A 233 13.05 5.95 13.35
N LEU A 234 13.55 4.72 13.54
CA LEU A 234 12.74 3.49 13.45
C LEU A 234 11.52 3.56 14.38
N LEU A 235 11.71 4.08 15.59
CA LEU A 235 10.66 4.14 16.62
C LEU A 235 9.64 5.27 16.43
N ARG A 236 9.94 6.30 15.61
CA ARG A 236 9.07 7.48 15.42
C ARG A 236 8.45 7.58 14.04
N GLU A 237 9.15 7.11 13.02
CA GLU A 237 8.74 7.31 11.62
C GLU A 237 8.97 6.06 10.76
N GLY A 238 9.93 5.19 11.13
CA GLY A 238 10.34 4.07 10.30
C GLY A 238 9.26 3.02 10.07
N PHE A 239 8.35 2.83 11.04
CA PHE A 239 7.25 1.88 10.93
C PHE A 239 6.14 2.31 9.95
N ALA A 240 6.06 3.59 9.59
CA ALA A 240 4.98 4.09 8.74
C ALA A 240 5.14 3.56 7.31
N ASN A 241 4.10 2.94 6.76
CA ASN A 241 4.18 2.27 5.47
C ASN A 241 2.83 2.37 4.72
N SER A 242 2.85 2.86 3.48
CA SER A 242 1.69 3.08 2.60
C SER A 242 1.02 1.78 2.15
N VAL A 243 1.71 0.64 2.24
CA VAL A 243 1.09 -0.67 2.04
C VAL A 243 0.34 -1.07 3.30
N MET A 244 1.07 -1.41 4.37
CA MET A 244 0.56 -1.79 5.69
C MET A 244 1.69 -1.65 6.72
N ASN A 245 1.42 -1.09 7.90
CA ASN A 245 2.43 -0.91 8.96
C ASN A 245 2.92 -2.25 9.53
N GLU A 246 2.07 -3.28 9.48
CA GLU A 246 2.30 -4.67 9.91
C GLU A 246 3.61 -5.25 9.34
N TYR A 247 3.94 -4.96 8.08
CA TYR A 247 5.17 -5.44 7.44
C TYR A 247 6.46 -4.90 8.08
N THR A 248 6.40 -3.77 8.79
CA THR A 248 7.60 -3.06 9.25
C THR A 248 7.66 -2.88 10.77
N ALA A 249 6.51 -2.90 11.46
CA ALA A 249 6.40 -2.63 12.88
C ALA A 249 7.30 -3.53 13.74
N LEU A 250 7.32 -4.84 13.50
CA LEU A 250 8.12 -5.77 14.31
C LEU A 250 9.62 -5.48 14.18
N ASN A 251 10.10 -5.27 12.94
CA ASN A 251 11.49 -4.90 12.69
C ASN A 251 11.84 -3.56 13.36
N CYS A 252 10.95 -2.58 13.32
CA CYS A 252 11.17 -1.28 13.98
C CYS A 252 11.22 -1.42 15.50
N ALA A 253 10.30 -2.17 16.11
CA ALA A 253 10.27 -2.39 17.56
C ALA A 253 11.54 -3.10 18.05
N LEU A 254 11.94 -4.18 17.37
CA LEU A 254 13.13 -4.97 17.71
C LEU A 254 14.44 -4.20 17.46
N ARG A 255 14.61 -3.64 16.26
CA ARG A 255 15.88 -3.03 15.85
C ARG A 255 16.04 -1.60 16.36
N GLY A 256 14.92 -0.90 16.60
CA GLY A 256 14.89 0.39 17.28
C GLY A 256 15.14 0.26 18.78
N GLY A 257 14.80 -0.87 19.41
CA GLY A 257 14.96 -1.08 20.85
C GLY A 257 13.83 -0.43 21.66
N LEU A 258 12.57 -0.71 21.26
CA LEU A 258 11.38 -0.06 21.81
C LEU A 258 11.30 -0.12 23.35
N VAL A 259 11.64 -1.27 23.95
CA VAL A 259 11.62 -1.47 25.40
C VAL A 259 12.60 -0.56 26.12
N ASP A 260 13.82 -0.44 25.60
CA ASP A 260 14.85 0.40 26.22
C ASP A 260 14.50 1.88 26.09
N ALA A 261 13.96 2.29 24.92
CA ALA A 261 13.47 3.64 24.69
C ALA A 261 12.32 3.99 25.64
N LEU A 262 11.27 3.17 25.74
CA LEU A 262 10.14 3.39 26.64
C LEU A 262 10.53 3.39 28.13
N ALA A 263 11.64 2.74 28.49
CA ALA A 263 12.12 2.72 29.87
C ALA A 263 12.92 3.96 30.28
N THR A 264 13.42 4.75 29.32
CA THR A 264 14.43 5.80 29.58
C THR A 264 14.08 7.16 29.00
N GLU A 265 13.23 7.22 27.98
CA GLU A 265 12.90 8.41 27.23
C GLU A 265 11.39 8.69 27.27
N TYR A 266 11.04 9.96 27.09
CA TYR A 266 9.67 10.37 26.87
C TYR A 266 9.63 11.55 25.90
N ASP A 267 8.91 11.36 24.80
CA ASP A 267 8.41 12.38 23.90
C ASP A 267 7.16 11.88 23.18
N ASP A 268 6.29 12.80 22.77
CA ASP A 268 5.02 12.44 22.11
C ASP A 268 5.24 11.65 20.81
N PRO A 269 6.21 11.98 19.93
CA PRO A 269 6.50 11.14 18.76
C PRO A 269 6.88 9.69 19.09
N LEU A 270 7.68 9.46 20.14
CA LEU A 270 8.03 8.11 20.59
C LEU A 270 6.79 7.35 21.06
N LEU A 271 5.93 7.97 21.88
CA LEU A 271 4.71 7.32 22.35
C LEU A 271 3.73 7.06 21.21
N LEU A 272 3.59 7.99 20.26
CA LEU A 272 2.74 7.78 19.10
C LEU A 272 3.26 6.63 18.23
N GLY A 273 4.58 6.58 17.97
CA GLY A 273 5.17 5.47 17.24
C GLY A 273 5.06 4.13 17.97
N ALA A 274 5.21 4.12 19.30
CA ALA A 274 4.92 2.95 20.12
C ALA A 274 3.45 2.52 20.01
N ALA A 275 2.52 3.48 20.03
CA ALA A 275 1.09 3.22 19.90
C ALA A 275 0.75 2.56 18.55
N GLU A 276 1.29 3.09 17.45
CA GLU A 276 1.16 2.55 16.09
C GLU A 276 1.71 1.13 15.98
N MET A 277 2.96 0.92 16.41
CA MET A 277 3.60 -0.39 16.35
C MET A 277 2.84 -1.42 17.19
N LEU A 278 2.51 -1.11 18.44
CA LEU A 278 1.80 -2.06 19.30
C LEU A 278 0.38 -2.34 18.79
N TYR A 279 -0.30 -1.34 18.23
CA TYR A 279 -1.65 -1.51 17.67
C TYR A 279 -1.68 -2.58 16.57
N VAL A 280 -0.72 -2.52 15.64
CA VAL A 280 -0.66 -3.46 14.51
C VAL A 280 0.01 -4.78 14.87
N LEU A 281 0.92 -4.81 15.86
CA LEU A 281 1.54 -6.06 16.29
C LEU A 281 0.55 -7.01 16.96
N ILE A 282 -0.44 -6.47 17.69
CA ILE A 282 -1.50 -7.26 18.34
C ILE A 282 -2.46 -7.87 17.29
N ASN A 283 -2.81 -7.07 16.29
CA ASN A 283 -3.69 -7.49 15.21
C ASN A 283 -2.86 -8.11 14.09
N GLU A 284 -2.29 -9.30 14.34
CA GLU A 284 -1.38 -9.94 13.40
C GLU A 284 -1.96 -9.97 11.97
N GLY A 285 -1.20 -9.40 11.04
CA GLY A 285 -1.58 -9.30 9.64
C GLY A 285 -0.85 -10.32 8.76
N PRO A 286 -0.28 -9.90 7.61
CA PRO A 286 0.36 -10.80 6.66
C PRO A 286 1.71 -11.37 7.13
N VAL A 287 2.27 -10.85 8.23
CA VAL A 287 3.53 -11.27 8.84
C VAL A 287 3.33 -11.43 10.35
N ALA A 288 4.24 -12.17 10.99
CA ALA A 288 4.20 -12.37 12.44
C ALA A 288 4.28 -11.02 13.19
N GLY A 289 3.41 -10.85 14.18
CA GLY A 289 3.34 -9.67 15.03
C GLY A 289 3.80 -9.98 16.45
N MET A 290 2.89 -9.82 17.41
CA MET A 290 3.15 -10.00 18.84
C MET A 290 3.64 -11.42 19.18
N SER A 291 3.20 -12.46 18.45
CA SER A 291 3.66 -13.83 18.67
C SER A 291 5.16 -14.04 18.42
N ALA A 292 5.79 -13.15 17.65
CA ALA A 292 7.23 -13.16 17.36
C ALA A 292 8.00 -12.07 18.13
N TYR A 293 7.36 -11.37 19.05
CA TYR A 293 7.99 -10.34 19.87
C TYR A 293 8.13 -10.79 21.32
N ASP A 294 9.26 -11.43 21.66
CA ASP A 294 9.50 -12.00 23.00
C ASP A 294 9.33 -10.97 24.14
N ASP A 295 9.73 -9.71 23.92
CA ASP A 295 9.58 -8.62 24.89
C ASP A 295 8.22 -7.88 24.78
N GLY A 296 7.29 -8.38 23.97
CA GLY A 296 6.01 -7.73 23.66
C GLY A 296 5.22 -7.33 24.91
N GLY A 297 5.01 -8.27 25.84
CA GLY A 297 4.32 -7.98 27.10
C GLY A 297 5.00 -6.89 27.95
N LYS A 298 6.34 -6.82 27.93
CA LYS A 298 7.11 -5.77 28.62
C LYS A 298 6.98 -4.42 27.92
N ALA A 299 7.00 -4.39 26.58
CA ALA A 299 6.79 -3.19 25.80
C ALA A 299 5.39 -2.60 26.06
N CYS A 300 4.35 -3.46 26.07
CA CYS A 300 2.98 -3.09 26.42
C CYS A 300 2.87 -2.46 27.81
N MET A 301 3.55 -3.06 28.80
CA MET A 301 3.57 -2.56 30.18
C MET A 301 4.18 -1.16 30.27
N LEU A 302 5.38 -0.98 29.70
CA LEU A 302 6.08 0.32 29.72
C LEU A 302 5.32 1.40 28.94
N TYR A 303 4.69 1.03 27.82
CA TYR A 303 3.86 1.93 27.04
C TYR A 303 2.64 2.41 27.85
N LEU A 304 1.86 1.51 28.45
CA LEU A 304 0.71 1.89 29.27
C LEU A 304 1.12 2.73 30.49
N GLN A 305 2.25 2.41 31.13
CA GLN A 305 2.81 3.22 32.22
C GLN A 305 3.10 4.64 31.77
N SER A 306 3.70 4.79 30.59
CA SER A 306 4.04 6.09 30.02
C SER A 306 2.78 6.89 29.64
N VAL A 307 1.77 6.24 29.06
CA VAL A 307 0.49 6.89 28.74
C VAL A 307 -0.22 7.37 30.02
N LEU A 308 -0.24 6.56 31.08
CA LEU A 308 -0.82 6.98 32.38
C LEU A 308 -0.06 8.15 33.02
N ALA A 309 1.28 8.13 32.95
CA ALA A 309 2.12 9.15 33.57
C ALA A 309 2.08 10.49 32.82
N HIS A 310 2.01 10.44 31.49
CA HIS A 310 2.20 11.61 30.64
C HIS A 310 0.96 12.08 29.88
N GLN A 311 -0.06 11.24 29.75
CA GLN A 311 -1.35 11.58 29.16
C GLN A 311 -1.22 12.26 27.77
N PRO A 312 -0.61 11.57 26.77
CA PRO A 312 -0.45 12.10 25.43
C PRO A 312 -1.79 12.29 24.70
N ALA A 313 -1.99 13.47 24.11
CA ALA A 313 -3.27 13.91 23.55
C ALA A 313 -3.49 13.46 22.09
N HIS A 314 -3.63 12.15 21.86
CA HIS A 314 -3.95 11.58 20.54
C HIS A 314 -4.92 10.38 20.64
N PRO A 315 -5.99 10.30 19.81
CA PRO A 315 -7.00 9.24 19.90
C PRO A 315 -6.46 7.82 19.82
N LEU A 316 -5.36 7.61 19.07
CA LEU A 316 -4.73 6.29 18.95
C LEU A 316 -4.35 5.70 20.31
N HIS A 317 -3.95 6.52 21.28
CA HIS A 317 -3.58 5.99 22.60
C HIS A 317 -4.73 5.29 23.30
N TYR A 318 -5.96 5.78 23.14
CA TYR A 318 -7.17 5.12 23.64
C TYR A 318 -7.38 3.77 22.96
N LEU A 319 -7.32 3.74 21.62
CA LEU A 319 -7.56 2.54 20.83
C LEU A 319 -6.49 1.47 21.08
N THR A 320 -5.21 1.85 21.10
CA THR A 320 -4.11 0.94 21.42
C THR A 320 -4.24 0.42 22.85
N ALA A 321 -4.56 1.26 23.83
CA ALA A 321 -4.73 0.81 25.21
C ALA A 321 -5.89 -0.20 25.35
N ARG A 322 -7.03 0.04 24.69
CA ARG A 322 -8.15 -0.91 24.67
C ARG A 322 -7.72 -2.25 24.07
N ASN A 323 -7.11 -2.22 22.88
CA ASN A 323 -6.70 -3.45 22.18
C ASN A 323 -5.65 -4.23 22.97
N LEU A 324 -4.75 -3.54 23.69
CA LEU A 324 -3.80 -4.15 24.61
C LEU A 324 -4.48 -4.87 25.77
N GLY A 325 -5.53 -4.28 26.34
CA GLY A 325 -6.32 -4.91 27.40
C GLY A 325 -7.04 -6.15 26.89
N GLU A 326 -7.71 -6.06 25.75
CA GLU A 326 -8.41 -7.19 25.12
C GLU A 326 -7.46 -8.32 24.74
N TRP A 327 -6.30 -7.99 24.17
CA TRP A 327 -5.26 -8.98 23.88
C TRP A 327 -4.74 -9.65 25.15
N ALA A 328 -4.39 -8.87 26.18
CA ALA A 328 -3.85 -9.41 27.42
C ALA A 328 -4.84 -10.34 28.16
N ASP A 329 -6.15 -10.09 28.06
CA ASP A 329 -7.20 -10.94 28.65
C ASP A 329 -7.34 -12.29 27.92
N ASN A 330 -7.05 -12.30 26.61
CA ASN A 330 -7.21 -13.49 25.76
C ASN A 330 -5.90 -14.26 25.51
N GLU A 331 -4.74 -13.64 25.76
CA GLU A 331 -3.42 -14.19 25.47
C GLU A 331 -2.99 -15.23 26.51
N LYS A 332 -2.78 -16.47 26.03
CA LYS A 332 -2.48 -17.62 26.90
C LYS A 332 -0.98 -17.75 27.20
N SER A 333 -0.12 -17.13 26.39
CA SER A 333 1.33 -17.17 26.59
C SER A 333 1.81 -16.23 27.71
N LEU A 334 1.02 -15.20 28.05
CA LEU A 334 1.30 -14.32 29.18
C LEU A 334 1.01 -15.04 30.51
N ASP A 335 1.87 -14.80 31.51
CA ASP A 335 1.55 -15.22 32.87
C ASP A 335 0.37 -14.41 33.42
N THR A 336 -0.39 -15.03 34.32
CA THR A 336 -1.63 -14.45 34.87
C THR A 336 -1.41 -13.10 35.57
N THR A 337 -0.22 -12.87 36.14
CA THR A 337 0.08 -11.61 36.83
C THR A 337 0.25 -10.49 35.81
N THR A 338 1.07 -10.72 34.78
CA THR A 338 1.29 -9.75 33.70
C THR A 338 0.00 -9.45 32.95
N SER A 339 -0.78 -10.48 32.59
CA SER A 339 -2.09 -10.32 31.95
C SER A 339 -3.02 -9.44 32.79
N SER A 340 -3.21 -9.75 34.08
CA SER A 340 -4.09 -8.98 34.97
C SER A 340 -3.63 -7.52 35.13
N GLN A 341 -2.32 -7.27 35.17
CA GLN A 341 -1.77 -5.92 35.26
C GLN A 341 -2.03 -5.10 33.99
N LEU A 342 -1.81 -5.69 32.81
CA LEU A 342 -2.08 -5.02 31.54
C LEU A 342 -3.56 -4.69 31.38
N VAL A 343 -4.46 -5.62 31.74
CA VAL A 343 -5.91 -5.38 31.72
C VAL A 343 -6.29 -4.24 32.66
N ALA A 344 -5.78 -4.23 33.89
CA ALA A 344 -6.06 -3.17 34.86
C ALA A 344 -5.56 -1.80 34.36
N MET A 345 -4.33 -1.74 33.86
CA MET A 345 -3.75 -0.51 33.34
C MET A 345 -4.46 0.01 32.08
N SER A 346 -4.87 -0.90 31.19
CA SER A 346 -5.71 -0.56 30.04
C SER A 346 -6.99 0.13 30.52
N ALA A 347 -7.70 -0.46 31.48
CA ALA A 347 -8.91 0.14 32.05
C ALA A 347 -8.66 1.52 32.69
N GLU A 348 -7.52 1.71 33.38
CA GLU A 348 -7.13 3.02 33.93
C GLU A 348 -6.89 4.06 32.82
N VAL A 349 -6.24 3.69 31.71
CA VAL A 349 -6.05 4.57 30.56
C VAL A 349 -7.39 4.96 29.96
N LEU A 350 -8.29 4.01 29.72
CA LEU A 350 -9.62 4.28 29.13
C LEU A 350 -10.49 5.18 30.02
N ALA A 351 -10.26 5.18 31.33
CA ALA A 351 -10.98 5.99 32.32
C ALA A 351 -10.45 7.44 32.45
N LEU A 352 -9.36 7.81 31.77
CA LEU A 352 -8.84 9.18 31.80
C LEU A 352 -9.87 10.18 31.26
N ALA A 353 -10.09 11.27 31.97
CA ALA A 353 -11.06 12.31 31.59
C ALA A 353 -10.64 13.14 30.37
N MET A 354 -9.38 13.03 29.93
CA MET A 354 -8.84 13.79 28.80
C MET A 354 -9.48 13.41 27.45
N TRP A 355 -10.05 12.21 27.33
CA TRP A 355 -10.48 11.69 26.03
C TRP A 355 -11.59 12.52 25.38
N ASP A 356 -12.48 13.13 26.16
CA ASP A 356 -13.54 14.00 25.65
C ASP A 356 -12.95 15.22 24.90
N GLU A 357 -11.91 15.83 25.46
CA GLU A 357 -11.23 16.96 24.82
C GLU A 357 -10.43 16.51 23.59
N VAL A 358 -9.72 15.37 23.70
CA VAL A 358 -8.92 14.82 22.60
C VAL A 358 -9.79 14.47 21.39
N THR A 359 -10.93 13.80 21.59
CA THR A 359 -11.85 13.46 20.49
C THR A 359 -12.47 14.70 19.88
N THR A 360 -12.93 15.65 20.71
CA THR A 360 -13.50 16.92 20.23
C THR A 360 -12.51 17.70 19.37
N GLN A 361 -11.26 17.83 19.82
CA GLN A 361 -10.22 18.52 19.06
C GLN A 361 -9.89 17.79 17.76
N ALA A 362 -9.79 16.46 17.78
CA ALA A 362 -9.52 15.66 16.59
C ALA A 362 -10.66 15.73 15.56
N LEU A 363 -11.92 15.73 15.99
CA LEU A 363 -13.10 15.90 15.11
C LEU A 363 -13.21 17.33 14.55
N ALA A 364 -12.67 18.34 15.23
CA ALA A 364 -12.58 19.69 14.71
C ALA A 364 -11.45 19.87 13.67
N GLY A 365 -10.48 18.94 13.61
CA GLY A 365 -9.35 18.95 12.69
C GLY A 365 -9.70 18.60 11.24
N GLU A 366 -8.68 18.39 10.40
CA GLU A 366 -8.84 17.96 9.00
C GLU A 366 -9.33 16.50 8.90
N GLU A 367 -10.12 16.22 7.86
CA GLU A 367 -10.53 14.84 7.55
C GLU A 367 -9.28 14.02 7.16
N GLY A 368 -9.05 12.92 7.87
CA GLY A 368 -7.85 12.13 7.69
C GLY A 368 -7.74 11.03 8.73
N TYR A 369 -6.53 10.50 8.92
CA TYR A 369 -6.27 9.39 9.82
C TYR A 369 -6.74 9.68 11.25
N VAL A 370 -6.26 10.77 11.86
CA VAL A 370 -6.58 11.14 13.26
C VAL A 370 -8.07 11.38 13.47
N PHE A 371 -8.72 12.03 12.50
CA PHE A 371 -10.16 12.28 12.52
C PHE A 371 -10.97 10.97 12.53
N ASN A 372 -10.59 9.99 11.70
CA ASN A 372 -11.25 8.69 11.68
C ASN A 372 -11.06 7.91 12.99
N LEU A 373 -9.87 7.98 13.61
CA LEU A 373 -9.65 7.39 14.93
C LEU A 373 -10.56 8.03 15.99
N ALA A 374 -10.76 9.35 15.95
CA ALA A 374 -11.63 10.04 16.89
C ALA A 374 -13.10 9.61 16.77
N ILE A 375 -13.59 9.38 15.55
CA ILE A 375 -14.93 8.82 15.32
C ILE A 375 -15.07 7.44 15.99
N GLU A 376 -14.05 6.59 15.83
CA GLU A 376 -14.05 5.27 16.48
C GLU A 376 -14.10 5.41 18.00
N VAL A 377 -13.23 6.24 18.58
CA VAL A 377 -13.21 6.47 20.03
C VAL A 377 -14.57 6.97 20.54
N CYS A 378 -15.21 7.92 19.87
CA CYS A 378 -16.54 8.42 20.25
C CYS A 378 -17.56 7.27 20.34
N ARG A 379 -17.64 6.43 19.30
CA ARG A 379 -18.57 5.31 19.26
C ARG A 379 -18.32 4.30 20.38
N LEU A 380 -17.06 4.01 20.68
CA LEU A 380 -16.69 3.10 21.76
C LEU A 380 -17.02 3.63 23.15
N ARG A 381 -17.02 4.96 23.29
CA ARG A 381 -17.48 5.66 24.48
C ARG A 381 -18.99 5.85 24.54
N GLN A 382 -19.73 5.29 23.57
CA GLN A 382 -21.18 5.44 23.43
C GLN A 382 -21.63 6.89 23.22
N GLU A 383 -20.74 7.71 22.65
CA GLU A 383 -21.03 9.07 22.18
C GLU A 383 -21.46 9.02 20.71
N ASP A 384 -22.37 9.90 20.32
CA ASP A 384 -22.86 9.98 18.94
C ASP A 384 -22.11 11.04 18.13
N PRO A 385 -21.21 10.66 17.19
CA PRO A 385 -20.51 11.62 16.35
C PRO A 385 -21.40 12.18 15.22
N PHE A 386 -22.59 11.62 14.99
CA PHE A 386 -23.43 11.97 13.83
C PHE A 386 -23.69 13.47 13.66
N PRO A 387 -24.05 14.26 14.70
CA PRO A 387 -24.36 15.68 14.51
C PRO A 387 -23.21 16.48 13.89
N ASP A 388 -21.98 16.23 14.35
CA ASP A 388 -20.78 16.92 13.88
C ASP A 388 -20.40 16.47 12.47
N LEU A 389 -20.45 15.15 12.22
CA LEU A 389 -20.18 14.58 10.88
C LEU A 389 -21.20 15.08 9.85
N PHE A 390 -22.47 15.14 10.23
CA PHE A 390 -23.55 15.54 9.33
C PHE A 390 -23.49 17.02 9.01
N ALA A 391 -23.24 17.87 10.02
CA ALA A 391 -23.00 19.30 9.80
C ALA A 391 -21.82 19.52 8.85
N ARG A 392 -20.74 18.77 9.03
CA ARG A 392 -19.55 18.86 8.17
C ARG A 392 -19.82 18.46 6.72
N GLN A 393 -20.43 17.30 6.48
CA GLN A 393 -20.80 16.88 5.11
C GLN A 393 -21.79 17.84 4.46
N ARG A 394 -22.76 18.35 5.22
CA ARG A 394 -23.75 19.31 4.73
C ARG A 394 -23.08 20.61 4.26
N ASP A 395 -22.13 21.11 5.05
CA ASP A 395 -21.47 22.39 4.81
C ASP A 395 -20.29 22.28 3.82
N ASN A 396 -19.77 21.06 3.59
CA ASN A 396 -18.72 20.75 2.62
C ASN A 396 -19.09 19.54 1.74
N PRO A 397 -19.66 19.75 0.54
CA PRO A 397 -20.03 18.66 -0.38
C PRO A 397 -18.87 17.77 -0.86
N GLU A 398 -17.63 18.27 -0.82
CA GLU A 398 -16.42 17.50 -1.19
C GLU A 398 -15.96 16.53 -0.08
N SER A 399 -16.56 16.63 1.11
CA SER A 399 -16.34 15.71 2.22
C SER A 399 -16.76 14.28 1.83
N MET A 400 -16.08 13.28 2.41
CA MET A 400 -16.26 11.86 2.07
C MET A 400 -16.87 11.05 3.24
N LEU A 401 -17.72 11.69 4.06
CA LEU A 401 -18.23 11.11 5.32
C LEU A 401 -19.43 10.19 5.14
N TRP A 402 -19.88 9.93 3.91
CA TRP A 402 -21.06 9.11 3.61
C TRP A 402 -21.05 7.74 4.30
N TYR A 403 -19.88 7.07 4.29
CA TYR A 403 -19.73 5.78 4.96
C TYR A 403 -19.97 5.92 6.47
N GLN A 404 -19.29 6.87 7.11
CA GLN A 404 -19.34 7.11 8.54
C GLN A 404 -20.74 7.56 8.98
N LEU A 405 -21.41 8.39 8.19
CA LEU A 405 -22.77 8.87 8.45
C LEU A 405 -23.82 7.76 8.41
N MET A 406 -23.65 6.77 7.53
CA MET A 406 -24.55 5.63 7.45
C MET A 406 -24.28 4.55 8.51
N GLN A 407 -23.19 4.65 9.29
CA GLN A 407 -22.96 3.80 10.48
C GLN A 407 -23.84 4.24 11.66
N THR A 408 -25.16 4.25 11.44
CA THR A 408 -26.20 4.55 12.43
C THR A 408 -27.30 3.49 12.34
N ASP A 409 -28.01 3.26 13.45
CA ASP A 409 -29.26 2.48 13.50
C ASP A 409 -30.50 3.38 13.61
N ASP A 410 -30.31 4.70 13.70
CA ASP A 410 -31.40 5.66 13.76
C ASP A 410 -31.93 5.96 12.34
N ALA A 411 -33.17 5.54 12.08
CA ALA A 411 -33.85 5.76 10.81
C ALA A 411 -34.02 7.26 10.46
N VAL A 412 -34.12 8.15 11.45
CA VAL A 412 -34.19 9.60 11.21
C VAL A 412 -32.86 10.10 10.67
N GLN A 413 -31.75 9.68 11.28
CA GLN A 413 -30.40 10.03 10.83
C GLN A 413 -30.14 9.48 9.41
N ALA A 414 -30.45 8.20 9.17
CA ALA A 414 -30.32 7.60 7.84
C ALA A 414 -31.14 8.34 6.78
N SER A 415 -32.36 8.78 7.14
CA SER A 415 -33.22 9.57 6.25
C SER A 415 -32.62 10.94 5.92
N GLN A 416 -32.01 11.61 6.91
CA GLN A 416 -31.29 12.88 6.69
C GLN A 416 -30.11 12.71 5.74
N VAL A 417 -29.36 11.61 5.86
CA VAL A 417 -28.23 11.29 4.97
C VAL A 417 -28.73 11.04 3.55
N CYS A 418 -29.80 10.28 3.37
CA CYS A 418 -30.39 10.03 2.04
C CYS A 418 -30.82 11.34 1.38
N PHE A 419 -31.54 12.19 2.12
CA PHE A 419 -31.96 13.50 1.62
C PHE A 419 -30.75 14.37 1.24
N LEU A 420 -29.70 14.38 2.07
CA LEU A 420 -28.50 15.14 1.77
C LEU A 420 -27.81 14.62 0.50
N ALA A 421 -27.66 13.30 0.36
CA ALA A 421 -27.09 12.66 -0.82
C ALA A 421 -27.88 13.00 -2.09
N GLU A 422 -29.22 12.96 -2.03
CA GLU A 422 -30.09 13.37 -3.14
C GLU A 422 -29.90 14.84 -3.55
N THR A 423 -29.51 15.70 -2.62
CA THR A 423 -29.25 17.13 -2.91
C THR A 423 -27.83 17.43 -3.39
N GLN A 424 -26.83 16.65 -2.96
CA GLN A 424 -25.43 16.91 -3.27
C GLN A 424 -24.92 16.11 -4.49
N PHE A 425 -25.47 14.93 -4.77
CA PHE A 425 -25.05 14.12 -5.92
C PHE A 425 -25.71 14.60 -7.21
N ASP A 426 -24.95 14.62 -8.31
CA ASP A 426 -25.54 14.71 -9.65
C ASP A 426 -26.09 13.33 -10.07
N LEU A 427 -27.28 13.01 -9.57
CA LEU A 427 -27.96 11.75 -9.85
C LEU A 427 -28.21 11.54 -11.36
N ARG A 428 -28.32 12.62 -12.15
CA ARG A 428 -28.53 12.52 -13.60
C ARG A 428 -27.26 12.11 -14.32
N GLU A 429 -26.13 12.68 -13.94
CA GLU A 429 -24.82 12.30 -14.46
C GLU A 429 -24.49 10.85 -14.09
N MET A 430 -24.76 10.45 -12.83
CA MET A 430 -24.54 9.08 -12.37
C MET A 430 -25.41 8.06 -13.12
N ALA A 431 -26.65 8.40 -13.46
CA ALA A 431 -27.59 7.53 -14.18
C ALA A 431 -27.39 7.56 -15.71
N SER A 432 -26.14 7.47 -16.18
CA SER A 432 -25.80 7.57 -17.61
C SER A 432 -26.15 6.33 -18.46
N GLY A 433 -26.69 5.28 -17.84
CA GLY A 433 -27.08 4.02 -18.48
C GLY A 433 -26.13 2.86 -18.11
N PRO A 434 -26.64 1.63 -17.98
CA PRO A 434 -25.86 0.49 -17.53
C PRO A 434 -24.80 0.09 -18.56
N ALA A 435 -23.58 -0.13 -18.09
CA ALA A 435 -22.41 -0.51 -18.88
C ALA A 435 -21.54 -1.52 -18.10
N LEU A 436 -20.39 -1.89 -18.66
CA LEU A 436 -19.46 -2.85 -18.04
C LEU A 436 -18.32 -2.18 -17.27
N SER A 437 -18.50 -0.93 -16.83
CA SER A 437 -17.45 -0.19 -16.12
C SER A 437 -17.15 -0.78 -14.75
N SER A 438 -15.85 -0.86 -14.44
CA SER A 438 -15.36 -1.42 -13.17
C SER A 438 -15.55 -0.48 -11.98
N GLY A 439 -15.68 0.84 -12.23
CA GLY A 439 -15.78 1.85 -11.17
C GLY A 439 -14.44 2.21 -10.52
N ILE A 440 -13.32 1.81 -11.14
CA ILE A 440 -11.95 2.03 -10.64
C ILE A 440 -11.36 3.31 -11.21
N GLY A 441 -10.75 4.13 -10.35
CA GLY A 441 -10.05 5.35 -10.73
C GLY A 441 -10.77 6.65 -10.34
N PRO A 442 -10.09 7.80 -10.41
CA PRO A 442 -10.58 9.08 -9.87
C PRO A 442 -11.94 9.52 -10.44
N LYS A 443 -12.19 9.31 -11.74
CA LYS A 443 -13.44 9.69 -12.42
C LYS A 443 -14.71 9.08 -11.80
N TRP A 444 -14.58 7.97 -11.07
CA TRP A 444 -15.70 7.29 -10.42
C TRP A 444 -15.88 7.65 -8.93
N ALA A 445 -15.27 8.75 -8.46
CA ALA A 445 -15.37 9.17 -7.05
C ALA A 445 -16.82 9.34 -6.58
N ALA A 446 -17.66 9.96 -7.41
CA ALA A 446 -19.06 10.18 -7.10
C ALA A 446 -19.83 8.85 -6.95
N GLN A 447 -19.54 7.86 -7.80
CA GLN A 447 -20.13 6.52 -7.74
C GLN A 447 -19.66 5.74 -6.50
N ARG A 448 -18.42 5.95 -6.02
CA ARG A 448 -17.95 5.37 -4.74
C ARG A 448 -18.65 5.99 -3.53
N ASN A 449 -18.92 7.30 -3.56
CA ASN A 449 -19.70 7.96 -2.53
C ASN A 449 -21.14 7.43 -2.50
N LEU A 450 -21.74 7.22 -3.67
CA LEU A 450 -23.05 6.57 -3.77
C LEU A 450 -23.04 5.17 -3.15
N ASP A 451 -22.06 4.31 -3.47
CA ASP A 451 -21.92 2.97 -2.87
C ASP A 451 -21.95 3.00 -1.32
N SER A 452 -21.26 3.99 -0.73
CA SER A 452 -21.18 4.15 0.73
C SER A 452 -22.55 4.38 1.37
N VAL A 453 -23.47 5.02 0.65
CA VAL A 453 -24.86 5.21 1.10
C VAL A 453 -25.68 3.94 0.86
N LEU A 454 -25.61 3.38 -0.36
CA LEU A 454 -26.45 2.26 -0.79
C LEU A 454 -26.28 1.00 0.06
N GLN A 455 -25.05 0.69 0.45
CA GLN A 455 -24.72 -0.57 1.15
C GLN A 455 -25.51 -0.76 2.46
N GLU A 456 -25.96 0.34 3.07
CA GLU A 456 -26.70 0.35 4.33
C GLU A 456 -28.21 0.40 4.16
N LEU A 457 -28.73 0.73 2.96
CA LEU A 457 -30.18 0.84 2.70
C LEU A 457 -30.93 -0.49 2.83
N LYS A 458 -30.23 -1.62 2.87
CA LYS A 458 -30.80 -2.92 3.25
C LYS A 458 -31.45 -2.91 4.64
N ARG A 459 -30.97 -2.04 5.56
CA ARG A 459 -31.49 -1.87 6.92
C ARG A 459 -32.68 -0.91 7.01
N PHE A 460 -32.93 -0.14 5.95
CA PHE A 460 -33.93 0.94 5.92
C PHE A 460 -34.89 0.81 4.72
N PRO A 461 -35.86 -0.12 4.77
CA PRO A 461 -36.87 -0.24 3.73
C PRO A 461 -37.58 1.08 3.44
N GLU A 462 -37.97 1.30 2.17
CA GLU A 462 -38.68 2.49 1.68
C GLU A 462 -37.85 3.79 1.64
N MET A 463 -36.59 3.74 2.09
CA MET A 463 -35.70 4.90 2.15
C MET A 463 -34.76 4.96 0.94
N GLY A 464 -34.45 6.18 0.49
CA GLY A 464 -33.40 6.41 -0.51
C GLY A 464 -33.72 5.84 -1.89
N TRP A 465 -35.01 5.70 -2.24
CA TRP A 465 -35.41 5.20 -3.56
C TRP A 465 -34.75 5.97 -4.73
N PRO A 466 -34.67 7.31 -4.75
CA PRO A 466 -34.01 8.03 -5.84
C PRO A 466 -32.53 7.64 -6.02
N LEU A 467 -31.83 7.30 -4.93
CA LEU A 467 -30.45 6.84 -4.95
C LEU A 467 -30.35 5.42 -5.51
N LEU A 468 -31.24 4.51 -5.08
CA LEU A 468 -31.32 3.14 -5.60
C LEU A 468 -31.69 3.13 -7.09
N GLU A 469 -32.64 3.98 -7.49
CA GLU A 469 -33.07 4.18 -8.87
C GLU A 469 -31.90 4.62 -9.76
N THR A 470 -31.14 5.61 -9.29
CA THR A 470 -29.93 6.13 -9.94
C THR A 470 -28.88 5.04 -10.08
N ALA A 471 -28.63 4.31 -9.00
CA ALA A 471 -27.63 3.26 -8.95
C ALA A 471 -27.93 2.13 -9.94
N LEU A 472 -29.19 1.71 -10.09
CA LEU A 472 -29.62 0.71 -11.07
C LEU A 472 -29.37 1.13 -12.53
N LYS A 473 -29.28 2.44 -12.81
CA LYS A 473 -28.93 3.01 -14.12
C LYS A 473 -27.46 3.41 -14.26
N SER A 474 -26.65 3.23 -13.22
CA SER A 474 -25.23 3.59 -13.26
C SER A 474 -24.46 2.75 -14.29
N PRO A 475 -23.44 3.30 -14.98
CA PRO A 475 -22.56 2.52 -15.84
C PRO A 475 -21.69 1.53 -15.04
N VAL A 476 -21.50 1.77 -13.74
CA VAL A 476 -20.65 0.96 -12.85
C VAL A 476 -21.40 -0.26 -12.35
N ILE A 477 -20.85 -1.45 -12.61
CA ILE A 477 -21.46 -2.73 -12.21
C ILE A 477 -21.71 -2.79 -10.69
N ARG A 478 -20.74 -2.29 -9.90
CA ARG A 478 -20.80 -2.32 -8.43
C ARG A 478 -21.99 -1.54 -7.86
N ASN A 479 -22.30 -0.34 -8.37
CA ASN A 479 -23.47 0.44 -7.91
C ASN A 479 -24.77 -0.35 -8.10
N ARG A 480 -24.94 -0.98 -9.27
CA ARG A 480 -26.11 -1.80 -9.59
C ARG A 480 -26.21 -2.99 -8.64
N GLN A 481 -25.10 -3.67 -8.36
CA GLN A 481 -25.05 -4.74 -7.37
C GLN A 481 -25.40 -4.27 -5.95
N MET A 482 -24.90 -3.11 -5.50
CA MET A 482 -25.21 -2.57 -4.18
C MET A 482 -26.70 -2.23 -4.04
N ALA A 483 -27.32 -1.64 -5.08
CA ALA A 483 -28.74 -1.39 -5.09
C ALA A 483 -29.56 -2.68 -4.99
N ILE A 484 -29.20 -3.70 -5.77
CA ILE A 484 -29.85 -5.02 -5.72
C ILE A 484 -29.69 -5.66 -4.33
N ASN A 485 -28.51 -5.58 -3.71
CA ASN A 485 -28.29 -6.09 -2.34
C ASN A 485 -29.26 -5.46 -1.33
N ALA A 486 -29.53 -4.16 -1.45
CA ALA A 486 -30.51 -3.48 -0.60
C ALA A 486 -31.93 -3.98 -0.87
N LEU A 487 -32.35 -3.99 -2.15
CA LEU A 487 -33.70 -4.37 -2.57
C LEU A 487 -34.03 -5.84 -2.27
N GLU A 488 -33.06 -6.74 -2.32
CA GLU A 488 -33.23 -8.15 -1.94
C GLU A 488 -33.67 -8.30 -0.47
N MET A 489 -33.23 -7.40 0.40
CA MET A 489 -33.57 -7.40 1.83
C MET A 489 -34.87 -6.66 2.17
N TRP A 490 -35.42 -5.86 1.24
CA TRP A 490 -36.64 -5.12 1.48
C TRP A 490 -37.87 -6.05 1.58
N PRO A 491 -38.86 -5.74 2.45
CA PRO A 491 -40.14 -6.42 2.49
C PRO A 491 -40.86 -6.36 1.14
N PHE A 492 -41.74 -7.33 0.89
CA PHE A 492 -42.48 -7.42 -0.38
C PHE A 492 -43.28 -6.14 -0.66
N ASP A 493 -44.04 -5.65 0.31
CA ASP A 493 -44.93 -4.49 0.13
C ASP A 493 -44.15 -3.23 -0.26
N SER A 494 -42.99 -3.01 0.37
CA SER A 494 -42.08 -1.89 0.07
C SER A 494 -41.42 -2.02 -1.32
N LEU A 495 -41.19 -3.25 -1.79
CA LEU A 495 -40.55 -3.50 -3.09
C LEU A 495 -41.58 -3.50 -4.25
N ALA A 496 -42.81 -3.94 -4.00
CA ALA A 496 -43.82 -4.18 -5.03
C ALA A 496 -44.19 -2.92 -5.83
N VAL A 497 -44.19 -1.75 -5.18
CA VAL A 497 -44.46 -0.46 -5.83
C VAL A 497 -43.41 -0.10 -6.89
N HIS A 498 -42.23 -0.71 -6.85
CA HIS A 498 -41.11 -0.48 -7.75
C HIS A 498 -40.95 -1.55 -8.85
N GLY A 499 -41.83 -2.57 -8.86
CA GLY A 499 -41.73 -3.72 -9.78
C GLY A 499 -41.56 -3.37 -11.26
N PRO A 500 -42.36 -2.45 -11.84
CA PRO A 500 -42.21 -2.06 -13.25
C PRO A 500 -40.82 -1.49 -13.59
N TYR A 501 -40.21 -0.76 -12.65
CA TYR A 501 -38.89 -0.19 -12.85
C TYR A 501 -37.78 -1.26 -12.78
N ILE A 502 -37.92 -2.21 -11.87
CA ILE A 502 -36.99 -3.35 -11.76
C ILE A 502 -37.03 -4.19 -13.04
N GLU A 503 -38.21 -4.36 -13.65
CA GLU A 503 -38.36 -5.03 -14.94
C GLU A 503 -37.64 -4.29 -16.07
N GLU A 504 -37.83 -2.97 -16.18
CA GLU A 504 -37.11 -2.13 -17.16
C GLU A 504 -35.59 -2.27 -17.01
N CYS A 505 -35.09 -2.25 -15.77
CA CYS A 505 -33.66 -2.41 -15.48
C CYS A 505 -33.16 -3.82 -15.87
N ALA A 506 -33.96 -4.88 -15.62
CA ALA A 506 -33.61 -6.24 -16.01
C ALA A 506 -33.47 -6.38 -17.54
N ASP A 507 -34.34 -5.71 -18.30
CA ASP A 507 -34.33 -5.75 -19.76
C ASP A 507 -33.15 -4.98 -20.36
N ALA A 508 -32.74 -3.89 -19.71
CA ALA A 508 -31.63 -3.04 -20.14
C ALA A 508 -30.23 -3.50 -19.68
N GLU A 509 -30.13 -4.42 -18.72
CA GLU A 509 -28.86 -4.79 -18.09
C GLU A 509 -27.91 -5.60 -19.00
N PRO A 510 -26.70 -5.09 -19.31
CA PRO A 510 -25.71 -5.80 -20.13
C PRO A 510 -24.90 -6.85 -19.36
N HIS A 511 -24.74 -6.72 -18.03
CA HIS A 511 -23.98 -7.68 -17.23
C HIS A 511 -24.86 -8.86 -16.81
N LYS A 512 -24.55 -10.05 -17.35
CA LYS A 512 -25.38 -11.26 -17.21
C LYS A 512 -25.75 -11.58 -15.75
N GLU A 513 -24.80 -11.54 -14.83
CA GLU A 513 -25.05 -11.84 -13.41
C GLU A 513 -25.99 -10.82 -12.75
N VAL A 514 -25.84 -9.54 -13.08
CA VAL A 514 -26.69 -8.47 -12.55
C VAL A 514 -28.10 -8.63 -13.11
N GLN A 515 -28.21 -8.95 -14.40
CA GLN A 515 -29.49 -9.20 -15.06
C GLN A 515 -30.23 -10.39 -14.43
N GLU A 516 -29.52 -11.49 -14.16
CA GLU A 516 -30.10 -12.66 -13.52
C GLU A 516 -30.65 -12.34 -12.12
N ARG A 517 -29.96 -11.50 -11.34
CA ARG A 517 -30.44 -11.05 -10.03
C ARG A 517 -31.66 -10.13 -10.13
N LEU A 518 -31.68 -9.19 -11.08
CA LEU A 518 -32.85 -8.35 -11.34
C LEU A 518 -34.07 -9.17 -11.76
N LYS A 519 -33.88 -10.20 -12.61
CA LYS A 519 -34.96 -11.14 -12.99
C LYS A 519 -35.48 -11.92 -11.79
N LYS A 520 -34.62 -12.36 -10.87
CA LYS A 520 -35.05 -13.00 -9.62
C LYS A 520 -35.89 -12.06 -8.74
N LEU A 521 -35.48 -10.79 -8.63
CA LEU A 521 -36.28 -9.78 -7.93
C LEU A 521 -37.65 -9.59 -8.58
N ARG A 522 -37.70 -9.48 -9.91
CA ARG A 522 -38.97 -9.42 -10.66
C ARG A 522 -39.85 -10.65 -10.42
N ASP A 523 -39.29 -11.85 -10.49
CA ASP A 523 -40.05 -13.10 -10.32
C ASP A 523 -40.59 -13.23 -8.88
N ARG A 524 -39.86 -12.73 -7.88
CA ARG A 524 -40.36 -12.61 -6.50
C ARG A 524 -41.57 -11.67 -6.41
N LEU A 525 -41.61 -10.61 -7.23
CA LEU A 525 -42.74 -9.70 -7.29
C LEU A 525 -43.97 -10.29 -8.00
N SER A 526 -43.77 -11.17 -8.99
CA SER A 526 -44.85 -11.81 -9.74
C SER A 526 -45.43 -13.09 -9.09
N SER A 527 -44.72 -13.70 -8.13
CA SER A 527 -45.12 -14.97 -7.49
C SER A 527 -45.98 -14.81 -6.23
N ALA A 528 -46.14 -13.57 -5.74
CA ALA A 528 -46.96 -13.24 -4.57
C ALA A 528 -48.24 -12.46 -4.90
N SER A 529 -48.48 -12.19 -6.19
CA SER A 529 -49.77 -11.77 -6.76
C SER A 529 -50.55 -12.97 -7.26
#